data_AF-A0A180FC62-F1
#
_entry.id   AF-A0A180FC62-F1
#
_cell.length_a   1.000
_cell.length_b   1.000
_cell.length_c   1.000
_cell.angle_alpha   90.00
_cell.angle_beta   90.00
_cell.angle_gamma   90.00
#
_symmetry.space_group_name_H-M   'P 1'
#
loop_
_entity.id
_entity.type
_entity.pdbx_description
1 polymer ?
#
loop_
_entity_poly.entity_id
_entity_poly.type
_entity_poly.pdbx_seq_one_letter_code
_entity_poly.pdbx_strand_id
1 'polypeptide(L)'
;MKELNKETADKLSRPERIIQFGEGNFLRAFVDWIVYHMNEKAGFNSSIVVVQPIEKGMADQLHKQDGLYHVNLQGLEKGEKVNKLEKIDVISRALNPYIEYEAFVKLAEQPEMRFVISNTTEAGIVFDPSCRLTDASASSYPDKLTQLLYHRFRTFGGDTSKGLIIFPCELIFLNGHKLKEAIYQYIDLWELDEAFKSLGIAN
;
A
#
# COMPACT_ATOMS: atom_id res chain seq x y z
N MET A 1 -17.31 -16.21 20.33
CA MET A 1 -17.20 -14.82 19.84
C MET A 1 -17.91 -14.72 18.51
N LYS A 2 -18.58 -13.59 18.22
CA LYS A 2 -19.14 -13.35 16.87
C LYS A 2 -17.99 -13.09 15.90
N GLU A 3 -18.17 -13.43 14.63
CA GLU A 3 -17.21 -13.04 13.59
C GLU A 3 -17.10 -11.52 13.52
N LEU A 4 -15.91 -10.98 13.31
CA LEU A 4 -15.69 -9.54 13.19
C LEU A 4 -15.90 -9.14 11.74
N ASN A 5 -16.97 -8.38 11.46
CA ASN A 5 -17.29 -7.84 10.15
C ASN A 5 -18.19 -6.60 10.32
N LYS A 6 -18.59 -5.94 9.23
CA LYS A 6 -19.40 -4.71 9.31
C LYS A 6 -20.82 -4.93 9.83
N GLU A 7 -21.31 -6.17 9.85
CA GLU A 7 -22.63 -6.52 10.40
C GLU A 7 -22.57 -6.66 11.93
N THR A 8 -21.39 -6.95 12.47
CA THR A 8 -21.18 -7.20 13.90
C THR A 8 -20.39 -6.09 14.60
N ALA A 9 -19.80 -5.15 13.85
CA ALA A 9 -19.06 -4.02 14.38
C ALA A 9 -19.13 -2.81 13.42
N ASP A 10 -19.16 -1.59 13.98
CA ASP A 10 -19.14 -0.36 13.17
C ASP A 10 -17.88 -0.28 12.30
N LYS A 11 -18.05 0.07 11.03
CA LYS A 11 -16.97 0.38 10.08
C LYS A 11 -17.26 1.74 9.45
N LEU A 12 -16.40 2.72 9.71
CA LEU A 12 -16.56 4.04 9.10
C LEU A 12 -16.01 4.03 7.67
N SER A 13 -16.78 4.62 6.75
CA SER A 13 -16.33 4.84 5.38
C SER A 13 -15.58 6.16 5.29
N ARG A 14 -14.37 6.12 4.73
CA ARG A 14 -13.51 7.29 4.50
C ARG A 14 -12.97 7.24 3.06
N PRO A 15 -12.59 8.37 2.46
CA PRO A 15 -11.96 8.39 1.14
C PRO A 15 -10.69 7.52 1.08
N GLU A 16 -10.54 6.74 0.02
CA GLU A 16 -9.30 5.99 -0.24
C GLU A 16 -8.21 6.99 -0.64
N ARG A 17 -7.14 7.07 0.16
CA ARG A 17 -6.00 7.99 -0.12
C ARG A 17 -4.64 7.31 -0.02
N ILE A 18 -4.61 6.08 0.45
CA ILE A 18 -3.39 5.30 0.71
C ILE A 18 -3.49 3.96 -0.04
N ILE A 19 -2.47 3.65 -0.82
CA ILE A 19 -2.25 2.33 -1.41
C ILE A 19 -1.16 1.65 -0.57
N GLN A 20 -1.46 0.46 -0.04
CA GLN A 20 -0.54 -0.26 0.82
C GLN A 20 -0.11 -1.57 0.20
N PHE A 21 1.17 -1.72 -0.14
CA PHE A 21 1.73 -3.00 -0.59
C PHE A 21 2.20 -3.82 0.60
N GLY A 22 1.51 -4.93 0.85
CA GLY A 22 1.77 -5.81 1.99
C GLY A 22 0.65 -5.81 3.04
N GLU A 23 0.32 -7.00 3.53
CA GLU A 23 -0.81 -7.25 4.43
C GLU A 23 -0.36 -7.74 5.81
N GLY A 24 0.96 -7.74 6.03
CA GLY A 24 1.60 -8.31 7.20
C GLY A 24 1.25 -7.58 8.50
N ASN A 25 1.57 -8.24 9.62
CA ASN A 25 1.29 -7.71 10.95
C ASN A 25 2.01 -6.38 11.23
N PHE A 26 3.20 -6.17 10.65
CA PHE A 26 3.95 -4.94 10.86
C PHE A 26 3.16 -3.70 10.44
N LEU A 27 2.71 -3.64 9.18
CA LEU A 27 1.93 -2.48 8.70
C LEU A 27 0.62 -2.32 9.47
N ARG A 28 -0.12 -3.42 9.68
CA ARG A 28 -1.38 -3.41 10.43
C ARG A 28 -1.26 -2.92 11.86
N ALA A 29 -0.15 -3.21 12.53
CA ALA A 29 0.10 -2.78 13.92
C ALA A 29 0.90 -1.48 14.03
N PHE A 30 1.40 -0.93 12.92
CA PHE A 30 2.24 0.27 12.90
C PHE A 30 1.60 1.37 12.05
N VAL A 31 1.64 1.23 10.72
CA VAL A 31 1.14 2.24 9.78
C VAL A 31 -0.36 2.40 9.90
N ASP A 32 -1.12 1.32 9.77
CA ASP A 32 -2.57 1.35 9.81
C ASP A 32 -3.06 1.86 11.17
N TRP A 33 -2.36 1.49 12.25
CA TRP A 33 -2.61 2.00 13.60
C TRP A 33 -2.36 3.51 13.71
N ILE A 34 -1.28 4.03 13.11
CA ILE A 34 -1.03 5.48 13.03
C ILE A 34 -2.15 6.17 12.24
N VAL A 35 -2.54 5.64 11.08
CA VAL A 35 -3.63 6.21 10.25
C VAL A 35 -4.94 6.23 11.03
N TYR A 36 -5.25 5.18 11.78
CA TYR A 36 -6.41 5.14 12.67
C TYR A 36 -6.38 6.27 13.69
N HIS A 37 -5.27 6.44 14.42
CA HIS A 37 -5.15 7.53 15.40
C HIS A 37 -5.15 8.92 14.76
N MET A 38 -4.62 9.08 13.55
CA MET A 38 -4.69 10.32 12.79
C MET A 38 -6.12 10.66 12.35
N ASN A 39 -6.91 9.66 11.96
CA ASN A 39 -8.32 9.84 11.69
C ASN A 39 -9.07 10.32 12.95
N GLU A 40 -8.81 9.70 14.09
CA GLU A 40 -9.47 10.01 15.36
C GLU A 40 -9.08 11.37 15.95
N LYS A 41 -7.80 11.75 15.85
CA LYS A 41 -7.24 12.88 16.61
C LYS A 41 -6.88 14.10 15.75
N ALA A 42 -6.68 13.91 14.45
CA ALA A 42 -6.15 14.94 13.56
C ALA A 42 -7.02 15.17 12.30
N GLY A 43 -8.19 14.55 12.20
CA GLY A 43 -9.12 14.76 11.09
C GLY A 43 -8.57 14.32 9.73
N PHE A 44 -7.62 13.38 9.71
CA PHE A 44 -6.96 12.93 8.47
C PHE A 44 -7.94 12.29 7.48
N ASN A 45 -9.03 11.71 7.99
CA ASN A 45 -10.18 11.17 7.24
C ASN A 45 -9.78 10.39 5.97
N SER A 46 -9.01 9.31 6.16
CA SER A 46 -8.47 8.52 5.04
C SER A 46 -8.56 7.02 5.29
N SER A 47 -8.80 6.27 4.22
CA SER A 47 -8.79 4.82 4.17
C SER A 47 -7.63 4.28 3.34
N ILE A 48 -7.27 3.04 3.64
CA ILE A 48 -6.18 2.27 3.03
C ILE A 48 -6.78 1.20 2.10
N VAL A 49 -6.30 1.15 0.86
CA VAL A 49 -6.47 0.00 -0.01
C VAL A 49 -5.22 -0.86 0.08
N VAL A 50 -5.37 -2.07 0.59
CA VAL A 50 -4.26 -3.03 0.67
C VAL A 50 -4.12 -3.75 -0.66
N VAL A 51 -2.90 -3.85 -1.18
CA VAL A 51 -2.54 -4.58 -2.39
C VAL A 51 -1.58 -5.68 -1.98
N GLN A 52 -1.96 -6.91 -2.32
CA GLN A 52 -1.16 -8.10 -2.05
C GLN A 52 0.09 -8.11 -2.95
N PRO A 53 1.31 -8.23 -2.38
CA PRO A 53 2.55 -8.14 -3.14
C PRO A 53 2.95 -9.47 -3.82
N ILE A 54 2.51 -10.61 -3.29
CA ILE A 54 2.85 -11.98 -3.75
C ILE A 54 1.60 -12.80 -4.08
N GLU A 55 1.67 -13.84 -4.92
CA GLU A 55 0.48 -14.60 -5.38
C GLU A 55 -0.35 -15.21 -4.23
N LYS A 56 0.31 -15.65 -3.16
CA LYS A 56 -0.31 -16.25 -1.97
C LYS A 56 -0.19 -15.30 -0.78
N GLY A 57 -1.08 -14.32 -0.67
CA GLY A 57 -1.16 -13.38 0.44
C GLY A 57 -2.42 -13.52 1.28
N MET A 58 -2.86 -12.40 1.86
CA MET A 58 -3.90 -12.37 2.89
C MET A 58 -5.15 -11.57 2.50
N ALA A 59 -5.29 -11.17 1.23
CA ALA A 59 -6.42 -10.37 0.77
C ALA A 59 -7.78 -10.99 1.16
N ASP A 60 -7.99 -12.28 0.89
CA ASP A 60 -9.22 -13.00 1.26
C ASP A 60 -9.50 -13.01 2.77
N GLN A 61 -8.45 -13.08 3.60
CA GLN A 61 -8.61 -13.05 5.05
C GLN A 61 -9.05 -11.69 5.54
N LEU A 62 -8.51 -10.61 4.95
CA LEU A 62 -8.96 -9.24 5.22
C LEU A 62 -10.40 -9.04 4.75
N HIS A 63 -10.78 -9.57 3.59
CA HIS A 63 -12.15 -9.50 3.07
C HIS A 63 -13.17 -10.16 3.99
N LYS A 64 -12.85 -11.34 4.54
CA LYS A 64 -13.73 -12.05 5.47
C LYS A 64 -14.11 -11.23 6.71
N GLN A 65 -13.30 -10.23 7.06
CA GLN A 65 -13.56 -9.33 8.18
C GLN A 65 -13.96 -7.92 7.75
N ASP A 66 -14.32 -7.70 6.47
CA ASP A 66 -14.51 -6.38 5.89
C ASP A 66 -13.33 -5.42 6.20
N GLY A 67 -12.08 -5.89 6.19
CA GLY A 67 -10.90 -5.09 6.53
C GLY A 67 -10.80 -4.67 8.00
N LEU A 68 -11.72 -5.12 8.87
CA LEU A 68 -11.65 -4.89 10.31
C LEU A 68 -10.68 -5.88 10.95
N TYR A 69 -9.98 -5.45 11.98
CA TYR A 69 -9.17 -6.30 12.83
C TYR A 69 -8.92 -5.62 14.18
N HIS A 70 -8.28 -6.33 15.10
CA HIS A 70 -7.85 -5.75 16.36
C HIS A 70 -6.32 -5.69 16.43
N VAL A 71 -5.79 -4.60 16.95
CA VAL A 71 -4.41 -4.49 17.42
C VAL A 71 -4.42 -4.69 18.92
N ASN A 72 -3.58 -5.60 19.41
CA ASN A 72 -3.38 -5.84 20.82
C ASN A 72 -2.04 -5.22 21.26
N LEU A 73 -2.09 -4.08 21.93
CA LEU A 73 -0.94 -3.37 22.45
C LEU A 73 -0.57 -3.93 23.83
N GLN A 74 0.57 -4.62 23.90
CA GLN A 74 1.07 -5.23 25.13
C GLN A 74 2.48 -4.75 25.44
N GLY A 75 2.74 -4.39 26.70
CA GLY A 75 4.06 -3.91 27.11
C GLY A 75 4.07 -3.30 28.49
N LEU A 76 5.07 -2.44 28.73
CA LEU A 76 5.20 -1.62 29.93
C LEU A 76 5.09 -0.15 29.53
N GLU A 77 4.12 0.57 30.09
CA GLU A 77 3.99 2.01 29.96
C GLU A 77 4.18 2.65 31.33
N LYS A 78 5.20 3.51 31.48
CA LYS A 78 5.56 4.14 32.77
C LYS A 78 5.74 3.14 33.93
N GLY A 79 6.21 1.92 33.62
CA GLY A 79 6.44 0.84 34.59
C GLY A 79 5.22 -0.05 34.84
N GLU A 80 4.03 0.33 34.34
CA GLU A 80 2.80 -0.45 34.48
C GLU A 80 2.56 -1.37 33.28
N LYS A 81 2.04 -2.57 33.53
CA LYS A 81 1.67 -3.51 32.46
C LYS A 81 0.48 -2.97 31.70
N VAL A 82 0.64 -2.79 30.39
CA VAL A 82 -0.45 -2.46 29.47
C VAL A 82 -0.82 -3.66 28.62
N ASN A 83 -2.13 -3.85 28.42
CA ASN A 83 -2.73 -4.85 27.55
C ASN A 83 -4.04 -4.27 27.01
N LYS A 84 -3.95 -3.54 25.90
CA LYS A 84 -5.07 -2.80 25.30
C LYS A 84 -5.40 -3.37 23.93
N LEU A 85 -6.65 -3.81 23.78
CA LEU A 85 -7.20 -4.20 22.49
C LEU A 85 -7.87 -2.99 21.83
N GLU A 86 -7.51 -2.70 20.59
CA GLU A 86 -8.05 -1.57 19.82
C GLU A 86 -8.56 -2.10 18.47
N LYS A 87 -9.83 -1.83 18.14
CA LYS A 87 -10.41 -2.20 16.85
C LYS A 87 -9.95 -1.18 15.80
N ILE A 88 -9.39 -1.67 14.70
CA ILE A 88 -8.94 -0.85 13.58
C ILE A 88 -9.88 -1.04 12.39
N ASP A 89 -10.25 0.06 11.74
CA ASP A 89 -11.24 0.11 10.67
C ASP A 89 -10.80 0.91 9.43
N VAL A 90 -9.49 1.12 9.25
CA VAL A 90 -8.97 2.00 8.19
C VAL A 90 -8.81 1.31 6.83
N ILE A 91 -8.77 -0.03 6.78
CA ILE A 91 -8.70 -0.78 5.52
C ILE A 91 -10.09 -0.75 4.86
N SER A 92 -10.21 -0.06 3.72
CA SER A 92 -11.46 -0.05 2.94
C SER A 92 -11.69 -1.40 2.29
N ARG A 93 -10.66 -1.92 1.62
CA ARG A 93 -10.62 -3.21 0.91
C ARG A 93 -9.18 -3.68 0.72
N ALA A 94 -9.02 -4.97 0.48
CA ALA A 94 -7.79 -5.56 -0.02
C ALA A 94 -7.97 -5.93 -1.50
N LEU A 95 -6.90 -5.98 -2.28
CA LEU A 95 -6.91 -6.40 -3.68
C LEU A 95 -5.84 -7.47 -3.87
N ASN A 96 -6.20 -8.53 -4.58
CA ASN A 96 -5.24 -9.49 -5.09
C ASN A 96 -4.95 -9.16 -6.57
N PRO A 97 -3.86 -8.46 -6.90
CA PRO A 97 -3.62 -8.00 -8.28
C PRO A 97 -3.41 -9.15 -9.27
N TYR A 98 -3.13 -10.37 -8.79
CA TYR A 98 -2.99 -11.57 -9.62
C TYR A 98 -4.32 -12.06 -10.22
N ILE A 99 -5.45 -11.66 -9.63
CA ILE A 99 -6.81 -11.98 -10.11
C ILE A 99 -7.67 -10.73 -10.35
N GLU A 100 -7.35 -9.61 -9.70
CA GLU A 100 -8.06 -8.33 -9.73
C GLU A 100 -7.21 -7.21 -10.35
N TYR A 101 -6.42 -7.52 -11.39
CA TYR A 101 -5.50 -6.55 -12.00
C TYR A 101 -6.17 -5.25 -12.42
N GLU A 102 -7.34 -5.32 -13.05
CA GLU A 102 -8.10 -4.14 -13.46
C GLU A 102 -8.50 -3.25 -12.27
N ALA A 103 -8.83 -3.84 -11.13
CA ALA A 103 -9.15 -3.08 -9.92
C ALA A 103 -7.90 -2.42 -9.33
N PHE A 104 -6.75 -3.11 -9.41
CA PHE A 104 -5.46 -2.57 -9.02
C PHE A 104 -5.04 -1.38 -9.90
N VAL A 105 -5.11 -1.51 -11.22
CA VAL A 105 -4.76 -0.43 -12.17
C VAL A 105 -5.66 0.79 -11.96
N LYS A 106 -6.96 0.59 -11.69
CA LYS A 106 -7.89 1.69 -11.39
C LYS A 106 -7.52 2.53 -10.16
N LEU A 107 -6.68 2.02 -9.24
CA LEU A 107 -6.18 2.85 -8.15
C LEU A 107 -5.34 4.01 -8.67
N ALA A 108 -4.59 3.82 -9.76
CA ALA A 108 -3.80 4.87 -10.38
C ALA A 108 -4.64 6.00 -10.97
N GLU A 109 -5.90 5.73 -11.31
CA GLU A 109 -6.83 6.70 -11.89
C GLU A 109 -7.53 7.58 -10.84
N GLN A 110 -7.44 7.22 -9.56
CA GLN A 110 -8.13 7.95 -8.49
C GLN A 110 -7.34 9.22 -8.09
N PRO A 111 -7.89 10.43 -8.29
CA PRO A 111 -7.16 11.66 -7.99
C PRO A 111 -6.91 11.88 -6.50
N GLU A 112 -7.69 11.26 -5.61
CA GLU A 112 -7.57 11.35 -4.15
C GLU A 112 -6.41 10.51 -3.60
N MET A 113 -5.94 9.51 -4.35
CA MET A 113 -4.77 8.72 -3.97
C MET A 113 -3.56 9.63 -3.87
N ARG A 114 -2.91 9.60 -2.70
CA ARG A 114 -1.79 10.49 -2.39
C ARG A 114 -0.58 9.77 -1.82
N PHE A 115 -0.79 8.65 -1.15
CA PHE A 115 0.28 7.93 -0.46
C PHE A 115 0.40 6.49 -0.96
N VAL A 116 1.63 6.02 -1.10
CA VAL A 116 1.96 4.60 -1.25
C VAL A 116 2.80 4.20 -0.05
N ILE A 117 2.44 3.13 0.63
CA ILE A 117 3.18 2.59 1.76
C ILE A 117 3.48 1.13 1.46
N SER A 118 4.68 0.65 1.82
CA SER A 118 5.02 -0.75 1.58
C SER A 118 5.78 -1.40 2.72
N ASN A 119 5.55 -2.69 2.88
CA ASN A 119 6.47 -3.59 3.56
C ASN A 119 6.31 -4.96 2.91
N THR A 120 7.20 -5.25 1.97
CA THR A 120 7.20 -6.51 1.23
C THR A 120 8.33 -7.45 1.66
N THR A 121 8.81 -7.30 2.91
CA THR A 121 10.04 -7.91 3.45
C THR A 121 11.33 -7.43 2.75
N GLU A 122 12.47 -7.82 3.28
CA GLU A 122 13.80 -7.53 2.74
C GLU A 122 14.01 -8.12 1.35
N ALA A 123 13.31 -9.21 1.02
CA ALA A 123 13.36 -9.87 -0.28
C ALA A 123 12.40 -9.28 -1.32
N GLY A 124 11.58 -8.28 -0.94
CA GLY A 124 10.52 -7.78 -1.82
C GLY A 124 10.93 -6.64 -2.75
N ILE A 125 11.96 -5.86 -2.40
CA ILE A 125 12.54 -4.84 -3.30
C ILE A 125 13.62 -5.51 -4.14
N VAL A 126 13.21 -6.14 -5.24
CA VAL A 126 14.09 -6.84 -6.16
C VAL A 126 13.71 -6.47 -7.59
N PHE A 127 14.72 -6.19 -8.41
CA PHE A 127 14.57 -6.01 -9.85
C PHE A 127 14.63 -7.37 -10.55
N ASP A 128 13.66 -7.63 -11.40
CA ASP A 128 13.55 -8.81 -12.26
C ASP A 128 13.59 -8.38 -13.74
N PRO A 129 14.72 -8.61 -14.45
CA PRO A 129 14.86 -8.21 -15.85
C PRO A 129 13.98 -9.02 -16.83
N SER A 130 13.35 -10.09 -16.36
CA SER A 130 12.49 -10.93 -17.21
C SER A 130 11.06 -10.41 -17.33
N CYS A 131 10.64 -9.51 -16.43
CA CYS A 131 9.27 -9.01 -16.42
C CYS A 131 9.03 -7.95 -17.51
N ARG A 132 7.77 -7.83 -17.92
CA ARG A 132 7.33 -6.94 -18.99
C ARG A 132 6.27 -5.98 -18.48
N LEU A 133 6.26 -4.78 -19.03
CA LEU A 133 5.23 -3.78 -18.73
C LEU A 133 3.79 -4.32 -18.93
N THR A 134 3.59 -5.21 -19.92
CA THR A 134 2.28 -5.81 -20.26
C THR A 134 1.88 -6.98 -19.37
N ASP A 135 2.70 -7.38 -18.42
CA ASP A 135 2.36 -8.49 -17.53
C ASP A 135 1.20 -8.06 -16.62
N ALA A 136 0.05 -8.73 -16.78
CA ALA A 136 -1.16 -8.47 -15.99
C ALA A 136 -1.00 -8.79 -14.50
N SER A 137 0.11 -9.39 -14.09
CA SER A 137 0.52 -9.35 -12.70
C SER A 137 2.03 -9.45 -12.65
N ALA A 138 2.66 -8.29 -12.55
CA ALA A 138 4.10 -8.21 -12.39
C ALA A 138 4.54 -9.03 -11.15
N SER A 139 5.73 -9.63 -11.20
CA SER A 139 6.14 -10.69 -10.28
C SER A 139 6.56 -10.14 -8.92
N SER A 140 7.18 -8.96 -8.90
CA SER A 140 7.75 -8.32 -7.72
C SER A 140 6.87 -7.19 -7.18
N TYR A 141 7.33 -6.43 -6.19
CA TYR A 141 6.64 -5.20 -5.78
C TYR A 141 7.06 -3.98 -6.61
N PRO A 142 8.36 -3.75 -6.87
CA PRO A 142 8.76 -2.57 -7.62
C PRO A 142 8.24 -2.53 -9.06
N ASP A 143 8.03 -3.67 -9.73
CA ASP A 143 7.41 -3.71 -11.06
C ASP A 143 5.92 -3.31 -11.02
N LYS A 144 5.12 -3.84 -10.10
CA LYS A 144 3.71 -3.48 -9.87
C LYS A 144 3.58 -1.99 -9.59
N LEU A 145 4.46 -1.47 -8.73
CA LEU A 145 4.48 -0.05 -8.42
C LEU A 145 4.87 0.78 -9.65
N THR A 146 5.83 0.34 -10.45
CA THR A 146 6.23 1.05 -11.68
C THR A 146 5.08 1.09 -12.69
N GLN A 147 4.37 -0.03 -12.89
CA GLN A 147 3.16 -0.09 -13.73
C GLN A 147 2.09 0.90 -13.24
N LEU A 148 1.81 0.91 -11.94
CA LEU A 148 0.84 1.81 -11.32
C LEU A 148 1.22 3.29 -11.53
N LEU A 149 2.49 3.63 -11.26
CA LEU A 149 3.01 4.99 -11.44
C LEU A 149 2.95 5.45 -12.90
N TYR A 150 3.31 4.56 -13.83
CA TYR A 150 3.25 4.86 -15.25
C TYR A 150 1.80 5.04 -15.74
N HIS A 151 0.88 4.15 -15.35
CA HIS A 151 -0.55 4.31 -15.67
C HIS A 151 -1.10 5.64 -15.13
N ARG A 152 -0.73 5.99 -13.89
CA ARG A 152 -1.12 7.26 -13.26
C ARG A 152 -0.57 8.46 -14.02
N PHE A 153 0.71 8.42 -14.39
CA PHE A 153 1.36 9.48 -15.18
C PHE A 153 0.61 9.71 -16.49
N ARG A 154 0.29 8.64 -17.23
CA ARG A 154 -0.48 8.70 -18.48
C ARG A 154 -1.90 9.23 -18.26
N THR A 155 -2.56 8.81 -17.19
CA THR A 155 -3.93 9.23 -16.85
C THR A 155 -4.04 10.72 -16.57
N PHE A 156 -3.08 11.29 -15.85
CA PHE A 156 -3.08 12.71 -15.49
C PHE A 156 -2.16 13.57 -16.36
N GLY A 157 -1.66 13.04 -17.48
CA GLY A 157 -0.79 13.77 -18.40
C GLY A 157 0.47 14.37 -17.75
N GLY A 158 1.01 13.72 -16.72
CA GLY A 158 2.18 14.21 -15.98
C GLY A 158 1.93 15.37 -15.01
N ASP A 159 0.68 15.62 -14.60
CA ASP A 159 0.36 16.64 -13.58
C ASP A 159 1.05 16.33 -12.24
N THR A 160 2.00 17.18 -11.85
CA THR A 160 2.79 17.03 -10.62
C THR A 160 1.95 17.17 -9.35
N SER A 161 0.78 17.83 -9.42
CA SER A 161 -0.16 17.88 -8.29
C SER A 161 -0.81 16.52 -8.01
N LYS A 162 -0.75 15.59 -8.96
CA LYS A 162 -1.27 14.22 -8.86
C LYS A 162 -0.21 13.18 -8.49
N GLY A 163 1.02 13.59 -8.20
CA GLY A 163 2.07 12.68 -7.74
C GLY A 163 1.68 11.87 -6.50
N LEU A 164 2.38 10.78 -6.23
CA LEU A 164 2.24 9.98 -5.02
C LEU A 164 3.46 10.19 -4.11
N ILE A 165 3.24 10.20 -2.80
CA ILE A 165 4.29 10.19 -1.79
C ILE A 165 4.50 8.74 -1.38
N ILE A 166 5.73 8.24 -1.51
CA ILE A 166 6.04 6.81 -1.35
C ILE A 166 6.86 6.60 -0.06
N PHE A 167 6.34 5.79 0.85
CA PHE A 167 6.95 5.45 2.13
C PHE A 167 7.25 3.95 2.22
N PRO A 168 8.41 3.50 1.72
CA PRO A 168 8.85 2.13 1.95
C PRO A 168 9.20 1.94 3.42
N CYS A 169 8.70 0.86 4.00
CA CYS A 169 8.91 0.47 5.39
C CYS A 169 9.63 -0.88 5.49
N GLU A 170 10.21 -1.38 4.39
CA GLU A 170 11.09 -2.55 4.39
C GLU A 170 12.31 -2.29 5.28
N LEU A 171 12.75 -3.31 6.04
CA LEU A 171 13.87 -3.24 6.98
C LEU A 171 15.23 -3.40 6.28
N ILE A 172 15.43 -2.67 5.19
CA ILE A 172 16.70 -2.60 4.46
C ILE A 172 17.29 -1.20 4.54
N PHE A 173 18.61 -1.12 4.48
CA PHE A 173 19.31 0.17 4.50
C PHE A 173 18.93 1.00 3.27
N LEU A 174 18.55 2.26 3.48
CA LEU A 174 18.14 3.20 2.44
C LEU A 174 17.02 2.63 1.53
N ASN A 175 16.00 2.02 2.12
CA ASN A 175 14.87 1.40 1.43
C ASN A 175 14.24 2.29 0.33
N GLY A 176 14.08 3.60 0.57
CA GLY A 176 13.62 4.57 -0.42
C GLY A 176 14.53 4.68 -1.63
N HIS A 177 15.85 4.73 -1.42
CA HIS A 177 16.81 4.76 -2.52
C HIS A 177 16.83 3.43 -3.29
N LYS A 178 16.72 2.30 -2.58
CA LYS A 178 16.70 0.98 -3.21
C LYS A 178 15.45 0.75 -4.06
N LEU A 179 14.28 1.17 -3.56
CA LEU A 179 13.05 1.13 -4.33
C LEU A 179 13.12 2.05 -5.54
N LYS A 180 13.63 3.27 -5.36
CA LYS A 180 13.85 4.22 -6.46
C LYS A 180 14.78 3.62 -7.53
N GLU A 181 15.91 3.06 -7.13
CA GLU A 181 16.86 2.37 -8.04
C GLU A 181 16.14 1.31 -8.88
N ALA A 182 15.36 0.42 -8.24
CA ALA A 182 14.60 -0.62 -8.94
C ALA A 182 13.57 -0.04 -9.93
N ILE A 183 12.84 1.02 -9.56
CA ILE A 183 11.88 1.65 -10.48
C ILE A 183 12.59 2.26 -11.69
N TYR A 184 13.74 2.92 -11.51
CA TYR A 184 14.52 3.45 -12.64
C TYR A 184 15.04 2.34 -13.56
N GLN A 185 15.44 1.19 -13.00
CA GLN A 185 15.79 0.02 -13.82
C GLN A 185 14.61 -0.46 -14.66
N TYR A 186 13.38 -0.42 -14.14
CA TYR A 186 12.18 -0.74 -14.91
C TYR A 186 11.80 0.30 -15.95
N ILE A 187 11.98 1.59 -15.64
CA ILE A 187 11.83 2.68 -16.62
C ILE A 187 12.75 2.44 -17.81
N ASP A 188 14.01 2.10 -17.57
CA ASP A 188 14.99 1.81 -18.61
C ASP A 188 14.68 0.50 -19.35
N LEU A 189 14.36 -0.58 -18.63
CA LEU A 189 14.04 -1.89 -19.20
C LEU A 189 12.82 -1.85 -20.13
N TRP A 190 11.80 -1.08 -19.77
CA TRP A 190 10.55 -0.98 -20.52
C TRP A 190 10.52 0.21 -21.49
N GLU A 191 11.63 0.94 -21.63
CA GLU A 191 11.77 2.09 -22.52
C GLU A 191 10.64 3.13 -22.32
N LEU A 192 10.30 3.42 -21.06
CA LEU A 192 9.21 4.34 -20.73
C LEU A 192 9.56 5.79 -21.11
N ASP A 193 8.52 6.61 -21.33
CA ASP A 193 8.64 8.01 -21.74
C ASP A 193 9.69 8.81 -20.93
N GLU A 194 10.59 9.54 -21.60
CA GLU A 194 11.58 10.42 -20.92
C GLU A 194 10.92 11.48 -20.01
N ALA A 195 9.70 11.90 -20.37
CA ALA A 195 8.88 12.76 -19.50
C ALA A 195 8.55 12.07 -18.17
N PHE A 196 8.21 10.78 -18.19
CA PHE A 196 7.99 10.00 -16.97
C PHE A 196 9.28 9.84 -16.16
N LYS A 197 10.41 9.55 -16.82
CA LYS A 197 11.72 9.42 -16.16
C LYS A 197 12.19 10.70 -15.47
N SER A 198 11.90 11.86 -16.07
CA SER A 198 12.31 13.18 -15.56
C SER A 198 11.38 13.74 -14.49
N LEU A 199 10.08 13.46 -14.56
CA LEU A 199 9.09 13.83 -13.54
C LEU A 199 9.04 12.83 -12.37
N GLY A 200 9.41 11.58 -12.62
CA GLY A 200 9.16 10.42 -11.78
C GLY A 200 10.17 10.27 -10.65
N ILE A 201 9.69 10.36 -9.41
CA ILE A 201 10.42 10.09 -8.16
C ILE A 201 11.45 11.17 -7.79
N ALA A 202 11.17 12.43 -8.11
CA ALA A 202 11.89 13.56 -7.54
C ALA A 202 11.09 14.18 -6.38
N ASN A 203 11.64 13.96 -5.17
CA ASN A 203 11.27 14.46 -3.82
C ASN A 203 10.27 13.61 -3.02
#